data_AF-A0A7S9QBM7-F1
#
_entry.id   AF-A0A7S9QBM7-F1
#
_cell.length_a   1.000
_cell.length_b   1.000
_cell.length_c   1.000
_cell.angle_alpha   90.00
_cell.angle_beta   90.00
_cell.angle_gamma   90.00
#
_symmetry.space_group_name_H-M   'P 1'
#
loop_
_entity.id
_entity.type
_entity.pdbx_description
1 polymer ?
#
loop_
_entity_poly.entity_id
_entity_poly.type
_entity_poly.pdbx_seq_one_letter_code
_entity_poly.pdbx_strand_id
1 'polypeptide(L)'
;MTELKAQDVDGAIRDRILTLLDSGPVRVDELPAAVAIPPEERRHVADWPAKVQAIAKTLREEGKIGDTEEHGHPALKRTGP
;
A
#
# COMPACT_ATOMS: atom_id res chain seq x y z
N MET A 1 26.53 8.65 -10.75
CA MET A 1 25.74 8.81 -9.52
C MET A 1 24.31 8.99 -9.97
N THR A 2 23.48 7.96 -9.81
CA THR A 2 22.11 7.98 -10.32
C THR A 2 21.27 8.76 -9.32
N GLU A 3 20.90 9.98 -9.69
CA GLU A 3 19.91 10.77 -8.97
C GLU A 3 18.59 9.98 -9.02
N LEU A 4 18.16 9.43 -7.89
CA LEU A 4 16.84 8.81 -7.78
C LEU A 4 15.81 9.89 -8.10
N LYS A 5 15.23 9.84 -9.30
CA LYS A 5 14.12 10.71 -9.66
C LYS A 5 12.95 10.37 -8.74
N ALA A 6 12.19 11.36 -8.29
CA ALA A 6 11.03 11.16 -7.42
C ALA A 6 10.05 10.08 -7.94
N GLN A 7 9.93 9.96 -9.27
CA GLN A 7 9.11 8.96 -9.96
C GLN A 7 9.54 7.50 -9.67
N ASP A 8 10.83 7.28 -9.42
CA ASP A 8 11.39 5.98 -9.06
C ASP A 8 10.98 5.59 -7.63
N VAL A 9 10.93 6.57 -6.73
CA VAL A 9 10.54 6.39 -5.32
C VAL A 9 9.05 6.07 -5.18
N ASP A 10 8.18 6.73 -5.94
CA ASP A 10 6.74 6.40 -5.99
C ASP A 10 6.50 4.94 -6.41
N GLY A 11 7.21 4.49 -7.45
CA GLY A 11 7.15 3.10 -7.92
C GLY A 11 7.64 2.10 -6.87
N ALA A 12 8.78 2.37 -6.25
CA ALA A 12 9.36 1.52 -5.21
C ALA A 12 8.46 1.41 -3.97
N ILE A 13 7.82 2.51 -3.56
CA ILE A 13 6.85 2.51 -2.45
C ILE A 13 5.61 1.70 -2.81
N ARG A 14 5.05 1.88 -4.02
CA ARG A 14 3.88 1.12 -4.48
C ARG A 14 4.15 -0.38 -4.48
N ASP A 15 5.29 -0.80 -5.02
CA ASP A 15 5.69 -2.21 -5.09
C ASP A 15 5.84 -2.84 -3.69
N ARG A 16 6.47 -2.11 -2.76
CA ARG A 16 6.59 -2.55 -1.36
C ARG A 16 5.25 -2.67 -0.66
N ILE A 17 4.33 -1.72 -0.85
CA ILE A 17 2.97 -1.79 -0.29
C ILE A 17 2.26 -3.04 -0.81
N LEU A 18 2.33 -3.30 -2.11
CA LEU A 18 1.70 -4.47 -2.72
C LEU A 18 2.32 -5.79 -2.20
N THR A 19 3.64 -5.86 -2.10
CA THR A 19 4.35 -7.02 -1.53
C THR A 19 3.96 -7.27 -0.07
N LEU A 20 3.82 -6.21 0.71
CA LEU A 20 3.39 -6.29 2.11
C LEU A 20 1.97 -6.84 2.22
N LEU A 21 1.07 -6.39 1.34
CA LEU A 21 -0.32 -6.83 1.30
C LEU A 21 -0.50 -8.25 0.73
N ASP A 22 0.41 -8.68 -0.15
CA ASP A 22 0.50 -10.07 -0.60
C ASP A 22 0.85 -11.02 0.56
N SER A 23 1.71 -10.57 1.48
CA SER A 23 2.07 -11.33 2.69
C SER A 23 0.93 -11.41 3.72
N GLY A 24 -0.03 -10.49 3.67
CA GLY A 24 -1.19 -10.52 4.55
C GLY A 24 -1.96 -9.19 4.58
N PRO A 25 -3.21 -9.20 5.07
CA PRO A 25 -4.00 -7.99 5.20
C PRO A 25 -3.35 -7.01 6.19
N VAL A 26 -3.00 -5.81 5.71
CA VAL A 26 -2.46 -4.72 6.53
C VAL A 26 -3.38 -3.51 6.41
N ARG A 27 -3.66 -2.88 7.55
CA ARG A 27 -4.47 -1.65 7.59
C ARG A 27 -3.73 -0.50 6.94
N VAL A 28 -4.46 0.35 6.22
CA VAL A 28 -3.88 1.52 5.53
C VAL A 28 -3.13 2.45 6.49
N ASP A 29 -3.62 2.61 7.72
CA ASP A 29 -2.96 3.40 8.77
C ASP A 29 -1.64 2.79 9.26
N GLU A 30 -1.49 1.46 9.15
CA GLU A 30 -0.29 0.74 9.56
C GLU A 30 0.71 0.57 8.42
N LEU A 31 0.30 0.76 7.17
CA LEU A 31 1.19 0.71 6.00
C LEU A 31 2.44 1.58 6.14
N PRO A 32 2.40 2.85 6.58
CA PRO A 32 3.62 3.60 6.80
C PRO A 32 4.55 2.86 7.78
N ALA A 33 4.05 2.42 8.94
CA ALA A 33 4.88 1.70 9.90
C ALA A 33 5.42 0.35 9.38
N ALA A 34 4.65 -0.32 8.52
CA ALA A 34 4.99 -1.64 7.99
C ALA A 34 5.90 -1.59 6.75
N VAL A 35 5.83 -0.52 5.95
CA VAL A 35 6.68 -0.35 4.78
C VAL A 35 8.09 0.05 5.22
N ALA A 36 9.02 -0.90 5.07
CA ALA A 36 10.44 -0.65 5.31
C ALA A 36 11.03 0.24 4.19
N ILE A 37 11.04 1.56 4.42
CA ILE A 37 11.72 2.52 3.53
C ILE A 37 13.19 2.68 3.97
N PRO A 38 14.17 2.47 3.07
CA PRO A 38 15.58 2.68 3.36
C PRO A 38 15.88 4.17 3.57
N PRO A 39 16.92 4.49 4.36
CA PRO A 39 17.24 5.87 4.74
C PRO A 39 17.61 6.77 3.57
N GLU A 40 18.12 6.20 2.47
CA GLU A 40 18.43 6.93 1.24
C GLU A 40 17.17 7.50 0.60
N GLU A 41 16.10 6.71 0.47
CA GLU A 41 14.82 7.16 -0.10
C GLU A 41 14.11 8.16 0.84
N ARG A 42 14.24 7.99 2.16
CA ARG A 42 13.69 8.95 3.15
C ARG A 42 14.25 10.36 2.99
N ARG A 43 15.49 10.51 2.52
CA ARG A 43 16.09 11.84 2.29
C ARG A 43 15.45 12.58 1.12
N HIS A 44 14.86 11.87 0.17
CA HIS A 44 14.21 12.45 -1.00
C HIS A 44 12.72 12.73 -0.79
N VAL A 45 12.12 12.18 0.28
CA VAL A 45 10.71 12.36 0.61
C VAL A 45 10.59 13.05 1.96
N ALA A 46 10.35 14.37 1.92
CA ALA A 46 10.24 15.21 3.12
C ALA A 46 9.16 14.69 4.10
N ASP A 47 8.07 14.12 3.58
CA ASP A 47 6.98 13.53 4.38
C ASP A 47 6.62 12.13 3.88
N TRP A 48 7.46 11.16 4.27
CA TRP A 48 7.32 9.76 3.86
C TRP A 48 6.01 9.10 4.34
N PRO A 49 5.48 9.35 5.55
CA PRO A 49 4.24 8.72 6.00
C PRO A 49 3.06 9.22 5.16
N ALA A 50 2.98 10.54 4.89
CA ALA A 50 1.94 11.09 4.04
C ALA A 50 2.03 10.55 2.61
N LYS A 51 3.25 10.34 2.09
CA LYS A 51 3.46 9.74 0.76
C LYS A 51 2.93 8.30 0.68
N VAL A 52 3.27 7.47 1.66
CA VAL A 52 2.78 6.07 1.74
C VAL A 52 1.25 6.06 1.87
N GLN A 53 0.68 6.91 2.71
CA GLN A 53 -0.77 7.03 2.86
C GLN A 53 -1.47 7.48 1.57
N ALA A 54 -0.90 8.45 0.84
CA ALA A 54 -1.45 8.90 -0.42
C ALA A 54 -1.48 7.77 -1.47
N ILE A 55 -0.37 7.04 -1.61
CA ILE A 55 -0.26 5.90 -2.54
C ILE A 55 -1.23 4.79 -2.13
N ALA A 56 -1.29 4.45 -0.85
CA ALA A 56 -2.23 3.46 -0.33
C ALA A 56 -3.68 3.86 -0.57
N LYS A 57 -4.02 5.13 -0.36
CA LYS A 57 -5.35 5.66 -0.66
C LYS A 57 -5.69 5.51 -2.14
N THR A 58 -4.78 5.88 -3.04
CA THR A 58 -4.98 5.68 -4.49
C THR A 58 -5.18 4.20 -4.82
N LEU A 59 -4.36 3.30 -4.26
CA LEU A 59 -4.52 1.85 -4.47
C LEU A 59 -5.86 1.32 -3.95
N ARG A 60 -6.39 1.89 -2.87
CA ARG A 60 -7.71 1.57 -2.31
C ARG A 60 -8.82 2.05 -3.25
N GLU A 61 -8.72 3.27 -3.75
CA GLU A 61 -9.65 3.83 -4.74
C GLU A 61 -9.63 3.05 -6.06
N GLU A 62 -8.47 2.51 -6.46
CA GLU A 62 -8.33 1.60 -7.59
C GLU A 62 -8.88 0.18 -7.31
N GLY A 63 -9.27 -0.13 -6.07
CA GLY A 63 -9.71 -1.47 -5.64
C GLY A 63 -8.59 -2.51 -5.61
N LYS A 64 -7.32 -2.09 -5.62
CA LYS A 64 -6.15 -2.99 -5.54
C LYS A 64 -5.88 -3.49 -4.13
N ILE A 65 -6.32 -2.73 -3.12
CA ILE A 65 -6.17 -3.09 -1.71
C ILE A 65 -7.56 -3.02 -1.08
N GLY A 66 -7.95 -4.07 -0.38
CA GLY A 66 -9.26 -4.15 0.25
C GLY A 66 -9.32 -3.24 1.47
N ASP A 67 -10.48 -2.64 1.72
CA ASP A 67 -10.84 -2.23 3.07
C ASP A 67 -10.79 -3.50 3.93
N THR A 68 -9.75 -3.62 4.75
CA THR A 68 -9.80 -4.53 5.90
C THR A 68 -10.74 -3.95 6.96
N GLU A 69 -11.90 -3.44 6.55
CA GLU A 69 -13.06 -3.43 7.40
C GLU A 69 -13.54 -4.88 7.36
N GLU A 70 -13.46 -5.54 8.50
CA GLU A 70 -14.21 -6.74 8.81
C GLU A 70 -15.68 -6.52 8.38
N HIS A 71 -16.02 -6.84 7.14
CA HIS A 71 -17.39 -6.77 6.66
C HIS A 71 -17.65 -7.97 5.75
N GLY A 72 -17.90 -9.10 6.44
CA GLY A 72 -18.79 -10.15 5.99
C GLY A 72 -18.37 -10.86 4.72
N HIS A 73 -17.76 -12.03 4.88
CA HIS A 73 -17.92 -13.13 3.94
C HIS A 73 -19.43 -13.28 3.62
N PRO A 74 -19.97 -12.94 2.43
CA PRO A 74 -21.25 -13.49 2.06
C PRO A 74 -20.95 -14.94 1.73
N ALA A 75 -21.14 -15.81 2.72
CA ALA A 75 -21.25 -17.24 2.51
C ALA A 75 -22.06 -17.49 1.24
N LEU A 76 -21.39 -18.10 0.26
CA LEU A 76 -21.95 -18.99 -0.74
C LEU A 76 -23.48 -18.98 -0.79
N LYS A 77 -24.09 -18.00 -1.46
CA LYS A 77 -25.44 -18.22 -1.99
C LYS A 77 -25.29 -19.02 -3.27
N ARG A 78 -25.02 -20.32 -3.10
CA ARG A 78 -25.26 -21.33 -4.11
C ARG A 78 -26.77 -21.54 -4.18
N THR A 79 -27.50 -20.57 -4.74
CA THR A 79 -28.87 -20.79 -5.19
C THR A 79 -28.76 -21.52 -6.52
N GLY A 80 -28.82 -22.85 -6.44
CA GLY A 80 -29.08 -23.69 -7.61
C GLY A 80 -30.52 -23.53 -8.09
N PRO A 81 -30.80 -23.96 -9.34
CA PRO A 81 -32.08 -23.77 -10.04
C PRO A 81 -33.24 -24.51 -9.40
#